data_AF-A0A536VTA6-F1
#
_entry.id   AF-A0A536VTA6-F1
#
_cell.length_a   1.000
_cell.length_b   1.000
_cell.length_c   1.000
_cell.angle_alpha   90.00
_cell.angle_beta   90.00
_cell.angle_gamma   90.00
#
_symmetry.space_group_name_H-M   'P 1'
#
loop_
_entity.id
_entity.type
_entity.pdbx_description
1 polymer ?
#
loop_
_entity_poly.entity_id
_entity_poly.type
_entity_poly.pdbx_seq_one_letter_code
_entity_poly.pdbx_strand_id
1 'polypeptide(L)'
;DVTDRTTVGAGAVAVSRQFARGNDNNRHQPDGVNFLGPGEIGGYALFNLNLDYKLDRGLQVFAKLSNVFDRRYATAGALRQNFFPGGNLAAPGAQVNETFYAPGAPRAFWVGIQLVPDAAASRQSRAAQ
;
A
#
# COMPACT_ATOMS: atom_id res chain seq x y z
N ASP A 1 28.44 11.24 16.05
CA ASP A 1 27.07 10.93 16.43
C ASP A 1 26.19 11.08 15.20
N VAL A 2 25.33 10.10 14.88
CA VAL A 2 24.51 10.09 13.64
C VAL A 2 23.36 11.13 13.69
N THR A 3 23.20 11.80 14.83
CA THR A 3 21.94 12.26 15.41
C THR A 3 21.49 13.68 15.04
N ASP A 4 22.40 14.61 14.69
CA ASP A 4 21.98 16.01 14.48
C ASP A 4 21.47 16.31 13.07
N ARG A 5 21.90 15.52 12.08
CA ARG A 5 21.56 15.69 10.65
C ARG A 5 20.68 14.58 10.09
N THR A 6 20.49 13.48 10.81
CA THR A 6 19.77 12.30 10.33
C THR A 6 18.49 12.09 11.12
N THR A 7 17.37 11.91 10.42
CA THR A 7 16.10 11.48 10.99
C THR A 7 15.69 10.16 10.37
N VAL A 8 15.32 9.18 11.20
CA VAL A 8 14.77 7.90 10.77
C VAL A 8 13.33 7.79 11.25
N GLY A 9 12.43 7.43 10.36
CA GLY A 9 11.02 7.20 10.66
C GLY A 9 10.56 5.82 10.22
N ALA A 10 9.67 5.22 11.00
CA ALA A 10 8.99 3.98 10.66
C ALA A 10 7.48 4.14 10.82
N GLY A 11 6.70 3.46 10.01
CA GLY A 11 5.24 3.44 10.10
C GLY A 11 4.67 2.09 9.72
N ALA A 12 3.55 1.73 10.33
CA ALA A 12 2.84 0.50 10.03
C ALA A 12 1.35 0.78 9.80
N VAL A 13 0.74 0.02 8.88
CA VAL A 13 -0.70 0.00 8.66
C VAL A 13 -1.16 -1.45 8.69
N ALA A 14 -2.21 -1.73 9.47
CA ALA A 14 -2.83 -3.05 9.54
C ALA A 14 -4.31 -2.95 9.18
N VAL A 15 -4.77 -3.84 8.31
CA VAL A 15 -6.14 -3.91 7.81
C VAL A 15 -6.64 -5.33 7.99
N SER A 16 -7.81 -5.48 8.61
CA SER A 16 -8.46 -6.79 8.76
C SER A 16 -8.97 -7.33 7.42
N ARG A 17 -9.35 -8.60 7.39
CA ARG A 17 -10.01 -9.20 6.23
C ARG A 17 -11.29 -8.44 5.88
N GLN A 18 -11.65 -8.41 4.61
CA GLN A 18 -12.86 -7.74 4.12
C GLN A 18 -13.58 -8.63 3.11
N PHE A 19 -14.91 -8.65 3.16
CA PHE A 19 -15.69 -9.36 2.15
C PHE A 19 -15.53 -8.70 0.78
N ALA A 20 -15.44 -9.53 -0.26
CA ALA A 20 -15.43 -9.04 -1.62
C ALA A 20 -16.78 -8.41 -1.96
N ARG A 21 -16.79 -7.39 -2.81
CA ARG A 21 -18.03 -6.83 -3.35
C ARG A 21 -18.85 -7.96 -3.99
N GLY A 22 -20.14 -8.05 -3.66
CA GLY A 22 -21.00 -9.16 -4.06
C GLY A 22 -21.16 -10.24 -2.99
N ASN A 23 -20.32 -10.24 -1.94
CA ASN A 23 -20.48 -11.05 -0.73
C ASN A 23 -20.91 -10.19 0.47
N ASP A 24 -21.73 -9.17 0.22
CA ASP A 24 -22.11 -8.17 1.23
C ASP A 24 -22.95 -8.76 2.37
N ASN A 25 -23.60 -9.91 2.14
CA ASN A 25 -24.36 -10.65 3.15
C ASN A 25 -23.50 -11.68 3.93
N ASN A 26 -22.20 -11.83 3.60
CA ASN A 26 -21.29 -12.81 4.18
C ASN A 26 -21.83 -14.26 4.11
N ARG A 27 -22.39 -14.65 2.96
CA ARG A 27 -22.90 -16.01 2.74
C ARG A 27 -22.26 -16.72 1.55
N HIS A 28 -21.29 -16.12 0.86
CA HIS A 28 -20.52 -16.80 -0.17
C HIS A 28 -19.85 -18.04 0.42
N GLN A 29 -20.00 -19.16 -0.26
CA GLN A 29 -19.30 -20.40 0.06
C GLN A 29 -18.65 -20.93 -1.22
N PRO A 30 -17.33 -21.13 -1.25
CA PRO A 30 -16.69 -21.79 -2.37
C PRO A 30 -17.10 -23.26 -2.45
N ASP A 31 -17.43 -23.73 -3.65
CA ASP A 31 -17.69 -25.14 -3.94
C ASP A 31 -16.55 -25.81 -4.72
N GLY A 32 -15.56 -25.02 -5.17
CA GLY A 32 -14.42 -25.51 -5.95
C GLY A 32 -14.74 -25.90 -7.39
N VAL A 33 -15.99 -25.73 -7.83
CA VAL A 33 -16.47 -26.11 -9.17
C VAL A 33 -17.02 -24.89 -9.90
N ASN A 34 -18.04 -24.23 -9.35
CA ASN A 34 -18.71 -23.08 -9.96
C ASN A 34 -18.43 -21.77 -9.22
N PHE A 35 -17.98 -21.86 -7.96
CA PHE A 35 -17.63 -20.75 -7.08
C PHE A 35 -16.23 -20.98 -6.52
N LEU A 36 -15.26 -20.28 -7.09
CA LEU A 36 -13.86 -20.36 -6.75
C LEU A 36 -13.44 -19.26 -5.77
N GLY A 37 -12.54 -19.62 -4.87
CA GLY A 37 -11.94 -18.70 -3.92
C GLY A 37 -12.87 -18.25 -2.79
N PRO A 38 -12.31 -17.59 -1.77
CA PRO A 38 -12.97 -17.40 -0.48
C PRO A 38 -14.06 -16.31 -0.47
N GLY A 39 -14.20 -15.49 -1.53
CA GLY A 39 -15.18 -14.38 -1.54
C GLY A 39 -14.82 -13.25 -0.58
N GLU A 40 -13.55 -13.13 -0.24
CA GLU A 40 -12.99 -12.11 0.63
C GLU A 40 -11.55 -11.78 0.23
N ILE A 41 -11.07 -10.63 0.65
CA ILE A 41 -9.64 -10.30 0.64
C ILE A 41 -9.05 -10.55 2.02
N GLY A 42 -7.88 -11.20 2.03
CA GLY A 42 -7.16 -11.47 3.27
C GLY A 42 -6.68 -10.18 3.94
N GLY A 43 -6.64 -10.19 5.28
CA GLY A 43 -6.02 -9.11 6.04
C GLY A 43 -4.53 -8.97 5.72
N TYR A 44 -4.00 -7.77 5.94
CA TYR A 44 -2.60 -7.47 5.69
C TYR A 44 -2.05 -6.41 6.64
N ALA A 45 -0.74 -6.47 6.87
CA ALA A 45 0.01 -5.42 7.55
C ALA A 45 1.19 -5.00 6.66
N LEU A 46 1.41 -3.70 6.54
CA LEU A 46 2.51 -3.11 5.78
C LEU A 46 3.38 -2.31 6.74
N PHE A 47 4.69 -2.44 6.57
CA PHE A 47 5.69 -1.65 7.27
C PHE A 47 6.45 -0.79 6.27
N ASN A 48 6.68 0.47 6.61
CA ASN A 48 7.36 1.45 5.77
C ASN A 48 8.47 2.13 6.59
N LEU A 49 9.56 2.46 5.92
CA LEU A 49 10.69 3.17 6.49
C LEU A 49 10.97 4.45 5.70
N ASN A 50 11.37 5.49 6.41
CA ASN A 50 11.83 6.76 5.85
C ASN A 50 13.16 7.13 6.50
N LEU A 51 14.07 7.67 5.70
CA LEU A 51 15.33 8.22 6.12
C LEU A 51 15.47 9.61 5.52
N ASP A 52 15.88 10.54 6.35
CA ASP A 52 16.05 11.93 6.02
C ASP A 52 17.42 12.39 6.48
N TYR A 53 18.20 13.00 5.59
CA TYR A 53 19.55 13.47 5.89
C TYR A 53 19.70 14.93 5.46
N LYS A 54 19.90 15.82 6.43
CA LYS A 54 20.09 17.25 6.23
C LYS A 54 21.46 17.53 5.60
N LEU A 55 21.43 18.20 4.46
CA LEU A 55 22.57 18.83 3.82
C LEU A 55 22.61 20.31 4.21
N ASP A 56 23.69 21.01 3.85
CA ASP A 56 23.77 22.45 4.07
C ASP A 56 22.86 23.22 3.10
N ARG A 57 22.63 24.51 3.39
CA ARG A 57 21.86 25.45 2.55
C ARG A 57 20.38 25.05 2.36
N GLY A 58 19.79 24.45 3.38
CA GLY A 58 18.39 24.03 3.37
C GLY A 58 18.09 22.89 2.40
N LEU A 59 19.07 22.04 2.08
CA LEU A 59 18.85 20.84 1.26
C LEU A 59 18.72 19.60 2.16
N GLN A 60 18.00 18.60 1.69
CA GLN A 60 17.85 17.33 2.39
C GLN A 60 17.77 16.18 1.40
N VAL A 61 18.53 15.12 1.63
CA VAL A 61 18.35 13.84 0.95
C VAL A 61 17.28 13.06 1.69
N PHE A 62 16.35 12.45 0.95
CA PHE A 62 15.38 11.52 1.52
C PHE A 62 15.51 10.15 0.86
N ALA A 63 15.20 9.11 1.62
CA ALA A 63 14.98 7.76 1.14
C ALA A 63 13.70 7.19 1.77
N LYS A 64 12.86 6.54 0.98
CA LYS A 64 11.61 5.91 1.43
C LYS A 64 11.57 4.49 0.94
N LEU A 65 11.34 3.54 1.84
CA LEU A 65 11.10 2.14 1.52
C LEU A 65 9.69 1.77 1.95
N SER A 66 8.79 1.56 0.98
CA SER A 66 7.45 1.08 1.27
C SER A 66 7.39 -0.44 1.23
N ASN A 67 6.50 -1.02 2.04
CA ASN A 67 6.26 -2.45 2.11
C ASN A 67 7.58 -3.24 2.27
N VAL A 68 8.29 -2.94 3.37
CA VAL A 68 9.65 -3.43 3.68
C VAL A 68 9.77 -4.95 3.56
N PHE A 69 8.74 -5.67 3.99
CA PHE A 69 8.68 -7.14 3.96
C PHE A 69 8.10 -7.71 2.66
N ASP A 70 7.78 -6.86 1.68
CA ASP A 70 7.25 -7.23 0.36
C ASP A 70 6.02 -8.13 0.42
N ARG A 71 5.11 -7.77 1.31
CA ARG A 71 3.83 -8.43 1.45
C ARG A 71 3.07 -8.31 0.13
N ARG A 72 2.59 -9.43 -0.40
CA ARG A 72 1.63 -9.47 -1.52
C ARG A 72 0.21 -9.48 -1.00
N TYR A 73 -0.50 -8.38 -1.17
CA TYR A 73 -1.84 -8.17 -0.62
C TYR A 73 -2.80 -7.68 -1.70
N ALA A 74 -4.09 -7.73 -1.41
CA ALA A 74 -5.14 -7.12 -2.22
C ALA A 74 -5.76 -5.96 -1.44
N THR A 75 -6.05 -4.85 -2.13
CA THR A 75 -6.72 -3.69 -1.54
C THR A 75 -8.22 -3.69 -1.76
N ALA A 76 -8.69 -4.49 -2.71
CA ALA A 76 -10.10 -4.70 -2.99
C ALA A 76 -10.32 -6.08 -3.62
N GLY A 77 -11.55 -6.58 -3.52
CA GLY A 77 -11.98 -7.81 -4.19
C GLY A 77 -13.42 -7.69 -4.68
N ALA A 78 -13.78 -8.41 -5.75
CA ALA A 78 -15.14 -8.50 -6.25
C ALA A 78 -15.46 -9.91 -6.73
N LEU A 79 -16.64 -10.42 -6.37
CA LEU A 79 -17.20 -11.63 -6.95
C LEU A 79 -17.72 -11.34 -8.36
N ARG A 80 -17.19 -12.06 -9.34
CA ARG A 80 -17.52 -11.91 -10.77
C ARG A 80 -17.41 -13.26 -11.48
N GLN A 81 -18.02 -13.34 -12.65
CA GLN A 81 -17.87 -14.47 -13.56
C GLN A 81 -16.55 -14.36 -14.32
N ASN A 82 -15.74 -15.42 -14.27
CA ASN A 82 -14.51 -15.60 -15.01
C ASN A 82 -14.81 -16.27 -16.36
N PHE A 83 -14.46 -15.57 -17.43
CA PHE A 83 -14.57 -16.04 -18.81
C PHE A 83 -13.33 -16.79 -19.29
N PHE A 84 -12.26 -16.82 -18.49
CA PHE A 84 -11.00 -17.47 -18.80
C PHE A 84 -10.58 -18.52 -17.75
N PRO A 85 -11.46 -19.43 -17.31
CA PRO A 85 -11.06 -20.52 -16.42
C PRO A 85 -9.98 -21.36 -17.12
N GLY A 86 -8.79 -21.46 -16.49
CA GLY A 86 -7.64 -22.14 -17.09
C GLY A 86 -6.88 -21.33 -18.15
N GLY A 87 -7.18 -20.04 -18.34
CA GLY A 87 -6.43 -19.12 -19.20
C GLY A 87 -6.93 -18.98 -20.64
N ASN A 88 -7.94 -19.74 -21.06
CA ASN A 88 -8.56 -19.64 -22.38
C ASN A 88 -10.03 -19.23 -22.27
N LEU A 89 -10.59 -18.60 -23.30
CA LEU A 89 -12.00 -18.23 -23.33
C LEU A 89 -12.90 -19.47 -23.16
N ALA A 90 -13.75 -19.47 -22.14
CA ALA A 90 -14.70 -20.53 -21.87
C ALA A 90 -15.81 -20.59 -22.92
N ALA A 91 -16.25 -21.81 -23.23
CA ALA A 91 -17.49 -22.03 -23.97
C ALA A 91 -18.70 -21.45 -23.22
N PRO A 92 -19.80 -21.12 -23.92
CA PRO A 92 -21.05 -20.71 -23.27
C PRO A 92 -21.48 -21.73 -22.19
N GLY A 93 -21.72 -21.25 -20.96
CA GLY A 93 -22.13 -22.09 -19.83
C GLY A 93 -20.98 -22.74 -19.05
N ALA A 94 -19.73 -22.60 -19.50
CA ALA A 94 -18.55 -23.14 -18.82
C ALA A 94 -17.79 -22.09 -17.99
N GLN A 95 -18.33 -20.87 -17.85
CA GLN A 95 -17.76 -19.84 -17.00
C GLN A 95 -17.97 -20.16 -15.52
N VAL A 96 -16.98 -19.85 -14.69
CA VAL A 96 -17.03 -20.03 -13.23
C VAL A 96 -17.08 -18.68 -12.53
N ASN A 97 -17.61 -18.62 -11.31
CA ASN A 97 -17.50 -17.42 -10.48
C ASN A 97 -16.20 -17.47 -9.69
N GLU A 98 -15.49 -16.35 -9.58
CA GLU A 98 -14.29 -16.25 -8.75
C GLU A 98 -14.18 -14.86 -8.09
N THR A 99 -13.25 -14.75 -7.14
CA THR A 99 -12.88 -13.46 -6.57
C THR A 99 -11.80 -12.80 -7.41
N PHE A 100 -12.12 -11.67 -8.01
CA PHE A 100 -11.16 -10.81 -8.71
C PHE A 100 -10.51 -9.89 -7.70
N TYR A 101 -9.17 -9.83 -7.69
CA TYR A 101 -8.40 -9.04 -6.73
C TYR A 101 -7.79 -7.80 -7.38
N ALA A 102 -7.84 -6.68 -6.66
CA ALA A 102 -7.01 -5.52 -6.96
C ALA A 102 -5.69 -5.65 -6.19
N PRO A 103 -4.57 -5.99 -6.84
CA PRO A 103 -3.30 -6.16 -6.14
C PRO A 103 -2.81 -4.82 -5.57
N GLY A 104 -2.34 -4.88 -4.33
CA GLY A 104 -1.65 -3.77 -3.69
C GLY A 104 -0.25 -3.58 -4.27
N ALA A 105 0.30 -2.38 -4.09
CA ALA A 105 1.64 -2.06 -4.58
C ALA A 105 2.71 -2.96 -3.91
N PRO A 106 3.66 -3.51 -4.69
CA PRO A 106 4.78 -4.31 -4.16
C PRO A 106 5.75 -3.43 -3.36
N ARG A 107 6.85 -4.01 -2.86
CA ARG A 107 7.95 -3.20 -2.30
C ARG A 107 8.42 -2.16 -3.31
N ALA A 108 8.67 -0.94 -2.84
CA ALA A 108 9.21 0.11 -3.67
C ALA A 108 10.13 1.03 -2.85
N PHE A 109 11.15 1.55 -3.53
CA PHE A 109 12.15 2.42 -2.93
C PHE A 109 12.24 3.73 -3.73
N TRP A 110 12.23 4.85 -3.02
CA TRP A 110 12.43 6.17 -3.59
C TRP A 110 13.60 6.84 -2.89
N VAL A 111 14.42 7.54 -3.66
CA VAL A 111 15.47 8.40 -3.16
C VAL A 111 15.41 9.73 -3.91
N GLY A 112 15.68 10.82 -3.22
CA GLY A 112 15.67 12.13 -3.83
C GLY A 112 16.28 13.21 -2.96
N ILE A 113 16.33 14.41 -3.51
CA ILE A 113 16.77 15.62 -2.81
C ILE A 113 15.59 16.59 -2.79
N GLN A 114 15.38 17.25 -1.66
CA GLN A 114 14.37 18.28 -1.48
C GLN A 114 14.97 19.54 -0.85
N LEU A 115 14.42 20.70 -1.19
CA LEU A 115 14.71 21.96 -0.51
C LEU A 115 13.78 22.09 0.70
N VAL A 116 14.37 22.14 1.89
CA VAL A 116 13.71 22.45 3.16
C VAL A 116 14.42 23.68 3.75
N PRO A 117 13.98 24.90 3.40
CA PRO A 117 14.57 26.11 3.93
C PRO A 117 14.45 26.11 5.46
N ASP A 118 15.52 26.51 6.15
CA ASP A 118 15.43 26.81 7.56
C ASP A 118 14.33 27.87 7.72
N ALA A 119 13.37 27.61 8.62
CA ALA A 119 12.36 28.61 8.95
C ALA A 119 13.11 29.90 9.29
N ALA A 120 13.00 30.91 8.43
CA ALA A 120 13.73 32.15 8.57
C ALA A 120 13.60 32.60 10.02
N ALA A 121 14.71 33.00 10.65
CA ALA A 121 14.77 33.62 11.96
C ALA A 121 13.96 34.94 11.95
N SER A 122 12.65 34.83 11.79
CA SER A 122 11.69 35.91 11.68
C SER A 122 11.07 36.10 13.06
N ARG A 123 11.91 36.47 14.04
CA ARG A 123 11.40 36.88 15.35
C ARG A 123 12.24 37.84 16.19
N GLN A 124 13.38 38.36 15.72
CA GLN A 124 14.21 39.24 16.57
C GLN A 124 14.30 40.73 16.17
N SER A 125 13.72 41.18 15.05
CA SER A 125 13.79 42.60 14.64
C SER A 125 12.52 43.43 14.83
N ARG A 126 11.41 42.86 15.34
CA ARG A 126 10.17 43.62 15.61
C ARG A 126 9.98 44.07 17.07
N ALA A 127 10.95 43.84 17.94
CA ALA A 127 10.93 44.31 19.33
C ALA A 127 11.78 45.58 19.57
N ALA A 128 12.37 46.14 18.50
CA ALA A 128 13.14 47.38 18.55
C ALA A 128 12.63 48.34 17.47
N GLN A 129 11.44 48.89 17.71
CA GLN A 129 10.90 50.09 17.06
C GLN A 129 9.75 50.62 17.90
#